data_AF-A0A496VNV6-F1
#
_entry.id   AF-A0A496VNV6-F1
#
_cell.length_a   1.000
_cell.length_b   1.000
_cell.length_c   1.000
_cell.angle_alpha   90.00
_cell.angle_beta   90.00
_cell.angle_gamma   90.00
#
_symmetry.space_group_name_H-M   'P 1'
#
loop_
_entity.id
_entity.type
_entity.pdbx_description
1 polymer ?
#
loop_
_entity_poly.entity_id
_entity_poly.type
_entity_poly.pdbx_seq_one_letter_code
_entity_poly.pdbx_strand_id
1 'polypeptide(L)'
;MSYSKFTLKTVVKAFQLQETVQNIFPTIKNLEISDWLQQTLEKGACLPIKSEKARSEMIITPILLEMMEKNHRTFTIFSGENLDVDADKGLNGECDFIISKAIRTYTIQAPIFALVEAKQNIIENNMGQCVAQMMGAMIFNQSENQPIETIFGCVTNGEVWQFLKLENKTILIDAKKYFLDNLEQILGVLQTIIDFYSEQA
;
A
#
# COMPACT_ATOMS: atom_id res chain seq x y z
N MET A 1 13.87 -16.41 -0.87
CA MET A 1 13.19 -15.95 0.38
C MET A 1 11.74 -15.62 0.04
N SER A 2 10.83 -15.34 0.98
CA SER A 2 9.49 -14.79 0.65
C SER A 2 9.45 -13.33 1.11
N TYR A 3 8.52 -12.52 0.61
CA TYR A 3 8.42 -11.09 0.98
C TYR A 3 8.50 -10.87 2.50
N SER A 4 7.78 -11.68 3.27
CA SER A 4 7.71 -11.62 4.74
C SER A 4 9.03 -11.88 5.48
N LYS A 5 10.07 -12.38 4.80
CA LYS A 5 11.39 -12.61 5.41
C LYS A 5 12.29 -11.38 5.37
N PHE A 6 11.90 -10.34 4.65
CA PHE A 6 12.69 -9.12 4.56
C PHE A 6 12.47 -8.22 5.77
N THR A 7 13.56 -7.89 6.44
CA THR A 7 13.68 -6.66 7.23
C THR A 7 14.06 -5.49 6.32
N LEU A 8 13.83 -4.26 6.76
CA LEU A 8 14.19 -3.05 6.01
C LEU A 8 15.69 -3.03 5.65
N LYS A 9 16.55 -3.32 6.62
CA LYS A 9 18.00 -3.44 6.41
C LYS A 9 18.36 -4.48 5.35
N THR A 10 17.71 -5.63 5.35
CA THR A 10 18.02 -6.72 4.41
C THR A 10 17.56 -6.40 2.99
N VAL A 11 16.38 -5.80 2.80
CA VAL A 11 15.89 -5.45 1.46
C VAL A 11 16.68 -4.29 0.87
N VAL A 12 16.98 -3.26 1.67
CA VAL A 12 17.84 -2.14 1.26
C VAL A 12 19.20 -2.65 0.79
N LYS A 13 19.82 -3.57 1.55
CA LYS A 13 21.10 -4.17 1.16
C LYS A 13 20.97 -5.06 -0.09
N ALA A 14 19.95 -5.92 -0.16
CA ALA A 14 19.79 -6.88 -1.24
C ALA A 14 19.58 -6.20 -2.61
N PHE A 15 18.83 -5.10 -2.63
CA PHE A 15 18.49 -4.38 -3.86
C PHE A 15 19.31 -3.10 -4.06
N GLN A 16 20.31 -2.87 -3.20
CA GLN A 16 21.20 -1.71 -3.25
C GLN A 16 20.42 -0.38 -3.24
N LEU A 17 19.42 -0.30 -2.38
CA LEU A 17 18.58 0.88 -2.24
C LEU A 17 19.28 1.92 -1.36
N GLN A 18 18.97 3.19 -1.60
CA GLN A 18 19.19 4.27 -0.64
C GLN A 18 17.92 4.48 0.17
N GLU A 19 18.06 4.56 1.48
CA GLU A 19 16.95 4.80 2.39
C GLU A 19 17.04 6.22 2.94
N THR A 20 15.93 6.97 2.90
CA THR A 20 15.85 8.28 3.53
C THR A 20 14.44 8.55 4.06
N VAL A 21 14.37 9.40 5.09
CA VAL A 21 13.12 9.88 5.68
C VAL A 21 12.87 11.30 5.20
N GLN A 22 11.71 11.56 4.61
CA GLN A 22 11.33 12.89 4.15
C GLN A 22 9.81 13.07 4.20
N ASN A 23 9.34 14.32 4.14
CA ASN A 23 7.92 14.58 3.99
C ASN A 23 7.50 14.28 2.54
N ILE A 24 6.86 13.12 2.32
CA ILE A 24 6.43 12.69 0.97
C ILE A 24 5.23 13.50 0.50
N PHE A 25 4.37 13.94 1.44
CA PHE A 25 3.14 14.65 1.17
C PHE A 25 3.16 16.04 1.84
N PRO A 26 3.86 17.02 1.26
CA PRO A 26 4.03 18.34 1.86
C PRO A 26 2.71 19.11 2.00
N THR A 27 1.82 18.94 1.02
CA THR A 27 0.47 19.52 1.02
C THR A 27 -0.52 18.38 0.78
N ILE A 28 -1.42 18.17 1.73
CA ILE A 28 -2.50 17.18 1.62
C ILE A 28 -3.81 17.96 1.68
N LYS A 29 -4.67 17.76 0.69
CA LYS A 29 -6.05 18.19 0.78
C LYS A 29 -6.85 17.07 1.43
N ASN A 30 -7.50 17.35 2.55
CA ASN A 30 -8.42 16.40 3.16
C ASN A 30 -9.50 16.00 2.15
N LEU A 31 -9.84 14.72 2.16
CA LEU A 31 -10.91 14.17 1.35
C LEU A 31 -12.05 13.77 2.26
N GLU A 32 -13.22 14.37 2.03
CA GLU A 32 -14.42 14.12 2.83
C GLU A 32 -14.81 12.63 2.79
N ILE A 33 -15.19 12.11 3.95
CA ILE A 33 -15.63 10.72 4.13
C ILE A 33 -17.09 10.62 3.66
N SER A 34 -17.45 9.58 2.89
CA SER A 34 -18.86 9.34 2.55
C SER A 34 -19.65 8.79 3.74
N ASP A 35 -20.97 8.97 3.72
CA ASP A 35 -21.89 8.32 4.65
C ASP A 35 -21.72 6.80 4.67
N TRP A 36 -21.41 6.18 3.52
CA TRP A 36 -21.19 4.74 3.43
C TRP A 36 -19.97 4.30 4.22
N LEU A 37 -18.84 4.98 4.07
CA LEU A 37 -17.61 4.65 4.80
C LEU A 37 -17.80 4.89 6.29
N GLN A 38 -18.38 6.03 6.68
CA GLN A 38 -18.66 6.33 8.09
C GLN A 38 -19.52 5.25 8.74
N GLN A 39 -20.68 4.92 8.15
CA GLN A 39 -21.59 3.91 8.69
C GLN A 39 -20.96 2.51 8.72
N THR A 40 -20.09 2.19 7.76
CA THR A 40 -19.41 0.89 7.69
C THR A 40 -18.38 0.74 8.80
N LEU A 41 -17.56 1.78 9.03
CA LEU A 41 -16.58 1.79 10.13
C LEU A 41 -17.28 1.77 11.51
N GLU A 42 -18.39 2.50 11.69
CA GLU A 42 -19.18 2.46 12.92
C GLU A 42 -19.72 1.05 13.23
N LYS A 43 -20.20 0.33 12.21
CA LYS A 43 -20.63 -1.07 12.35
C LYS A 43 -19.46 -1.98 12.72
N GLY A 44 -18.31 -1.80 12.07
CA GLY A 44 -17.08 -2.55 12.36
C GLY A 44 -16.57 -2.33 13.79
N ALA A 45 -16.63 -1.08 14.28
CA ALA A 45 -16.18 -0.70 15.62
C ALA A 45 -16.98 -1.38 16.75
N CYS A 46 -18.22 -1.84 16.48
CA CYS A 46 -19.02 -2.63 17.42
C CYS A 46 -18.52 -4.08 17.58
N LEU A 47 -17.59 -4.54 16.74
CA LEU A 47 -17.09 -5.91 16.71
C LEU A 47 -15.69 -6.04 17.34
N PRO A 48 -15.28 -7.24 17.81
CA PRO A 48 -13.94 -7.46 18.31
C PRO A 48 -12.88 -7.45 17.18
N ILE A 49 -12.16 -6.35 17.01
CA ILE A 49 -11.09 -6.21 16.01
C ILE A 49 -9.74 -6.67 16.60
N LYS A 50 -9.53 -7.99 16.67
CA LYS A 50 -8.31 -8.58 17.28
C LYS A 50 -7.36 -9.23 16.27
N SER A 51 -7.90 -9.86 15.22
CA SER A 51 -7.11 -10.57 14.21
C SER A 51 -6.72 -9.64 13.06
N GLU A 52 -5.71 -10.08 12.30
CA GLU A 52 -5.32 -9.42 11.05
C GLU A 52 -6.51 -9.36 10.09
N LYS A 53 -7.15 -10.50 9.88
CA LYS A 53 -8.38 -10.60 9.11
C LYS A 53 -9.48 -9.61 9.52
N ALA A 54 -9.72 -9.42 10.82
CA ALA A 54 -10.73 -8.47 11.28
C ALA A 54 -10.36 -7.02 10.94
N ARG A 55 -9.09 -6.62 11.05
CA ARG A 55 -8.65 -5.27 10.66
C ARG A 55 -8.74 -5.08 9.14
N SER A 56 -8.28 -6.07 8.39
CA SER A 56 -8.38 -6.08 6.92
C SER A 56 -9.83 -5.93 6.46
N GLU A 57 -10.78 -6.68 7.02
CA GLU A 57 -12.18 -6.67 6.61
C GLU A 57 -12.97 -5.44 7.13
N MET A 58 -12.70 -4.98 8.36
CA MET A 58 -13.54 -3.98 9.03
C MET A 58 -12.99 -2.56 8.94
N ILE A 59 -11.70 -2.37 8.57
CA ILE A 59 -11.06 -1.05 8.51
C ILE A 59 -10.43 -0.83 7.13
N ILE A 60 -9.48 -1.67 6.74
CA ILE A 60 -8.64 -1.42 5.55
C ILE A 60 -9.47 -1.55 4.26
N THR A 61 -10.22 -2.64 4.11
CA THR A 61 -11.04 -2.88 2.91
C THR A 61 -12.09 -1.79 2.70
N PRO A 62 -12.88 -1.36 3.71
CA PRO A 62 -13.79 -0.22 3.55
C PRO A 62 -13.10 1.05 3.05
N ILE A 63 -11.93 1.40 3.59
CA ILE A 63 -11.17 2.58 3.16
C ILE A 63 -10.73 2.44 1.69
N LEU A 64 -10.22 1.29 1.28
CA LEU A 64 -9.81 1.05 -0.11
C LEU A 64 -11.01 1.07 -1.07
N LEU A 65 -12.16 0.53 -0.68
CA LEU A 65 -13.39 0.58 -1.47
C LEU A 65 -13.92 2.01 -1.62
N GLU A 66 -13.87 2.83 -0.57
CA GLU A 66 -14.20 4.26 -0.66
C GLU A 66 -13.32 4.95 -1.71
N MET A 67 -12.00 4.71 -1.66
CA MET A 67 -11.07 5.27 -2.65
C MET A 67 -11.42 4.82 -4.07
N MET A 68 -11.79 3.56 -4.27
CA MET A 68 -12.18 3.03 -5.58
C MET A 68 -13.45 3.71 -6.10
N GLU A 69 -14.48 3.88 -5.26
CA GLU A 69 -15.73 4.55 -5.67
C GLU A 69 -15.50 6.04 -5.97
N LYS A 70 -14.77 6.75 -5.11
CA LYS A 70 -14.44 8.17 -5.30
C LYS A 70 -13.65 8.43 -6.59
N ASN A 71 -12.85 7.46 -7.02
CA ASN A 71 -12.08 7.53 -8.25
C ASN A 71 -12.77 6.85 -9.44
N HIS A 72 -14.09 6.70 -9.42
CA HIS A 72 -14.88 6.15 -10.53
C HIS A 72 -14.38 4.77 -11.03
N ARG A 73 -13.79 3.97 -10.14
CA ARG A 73 -13.28 2.62 -10.40
C ARG A 73 -12.20 2.59 -11.50
N THR A 74 -11.29 3.57 -11.48
CA THR A 74 -10.15 3.69 -12.41
C THR A 74 -8.94 2.82 -12.05
N PHE A 75 -9.05 1.99 -11.01
CA PHE A 75 -8.02 1.04 -10.60
C PHE A 75 -8.66 -0.25 -10.07
N THR A 76 -7.85 -1.30 -9.92
CA THR A 76 -8.27 -2.60 -9.37
C THR A 76 -7.57 -2.86 -8.04
N ILE A 77 -8.31 -3.36 -7.05
CA ILE A 77 -7.77 -3.78 -5.75
C ILE A 77 -7.69 -5.30 -5.74
N PHE A 78 -6.52 -5.83 -5.42
CA PHE A 78 -6.29 -7.24 -5.12
C PHE A 78 -6.03 -7.38 -3.62
N SER A 79 -6.59 -8.41 -3.00
CA SER A 79 -6.45 -8.68 -1.56
C SER A 79 -6.10 -10.14 -1.34
N GLY A 80 -4.98 -10.41 -0.67
CA GLY A 80 -4.50 -11.78 -0.42
C GLY A 80 -4.03 -12.53 -1.68
N GLU A 81 -3.67 -11.83 -2.75
CA GLU A 81 -3.16 -12.44 -3.97
C GLU A 81 -1.63 -12.54 -3.96
N ASN A 82 -1.08 -13.58 -4.58
CA ASN A 82 0.37 -13.73 -4.73
C ASN A 82 0.92 -12.84 -5.84
N LEU A 83 2.05 -12.18 -5.56
CA LEU A 83 2.86 -11.51 -6.57
C LEU A 83 4.22 -12.21 -6.69
N ASP A 84 4.27 -13.26 -7.50
CA ASP A 84 5.46 -14.11 -7.67
C ASP A 84 6.30 -13.63 -8.86
N VAL A 85 7.39 -12.91 -8.58
CA VAL A 85 8.19 -12.20 -9.61
C VAL A 85 9.56 -12.82 -9.79
N ASP A 86 10.29 -13.03 -8.69
CA ASP A 86 11.64 -13.60 -8.72
C ASP A 86 11.89 -14.37 -7.42
N ALA A 87 11.66 -15.69 -7.48
CA ALA A 87 11.77 -16.56 -6.31
C ALA A 87 13.19 -16.62 -5.73
N ASP A 88 14.20 -16.54 -6.60
CA ASP A 88 15.62 -16.60 -6.25
C ASP A 88 16.04 -15.36 -5.46
N LYS A 89 15.57 -14.17 -5.88
CA LYS A 89 15.73 -12.92 -5.11
C LYS A 89 14.78 -12.79 -3.93
N GLY A 90 13.83 -13.71 -3.82
CA GLY A 90 12.85 -13.77 -2.75
C GLY A 90 11.67 -12.81 -2.90
N LEU A 91 11.43 -12.34 -4.12
CA LEU A 91 10.29 -11.51 -4.51
C LEU A 91 9.13 -12.42 -4.92
N ASN A 92 8.54 -13.10 -3.94
CA ASN A 92 7.42 -14.02 -4.09
C ASN A 92 6.62 -14.13 -2.79
N GLY A 93 5.36 -14.52 -2.92
CA GLY A 93 4.40 -14.73 -1.85
C GLY A 93 3.21 -13.78 -1.89
N GLU A 94 2.34 -13.97 -0.90
CA GLU A 94 1.09 -13.25 -0.73
C GLU A 94 1.33 -11.75 -0.40
N CYS A 95 0.51 -10.90 -1.00
CA CYS A 95 0.40 -9.49 -0.66
C CYS A 95 -0.95 -9.24 0.00
N ASP A 96 -0.96 -8.56 1.16
CA ASP A 96 -2.20 -8.28 1.88
C ASP A 96 -3.15 -7.46 0.99
N PHE A 97 -2.63 -6.38 0.39
CA PHE A 97 -3.33 -5.61 -0.63
C PHE A 97 -2.39 -5.07 -1.72
N ILE A 98 -2.86 -5.08 -2.96
CA ILE A 98 -2.22 -4.41 -4.10
C ILE A 98 -3.28 -3.54 -4.79
N ILE A 99 -2.90 -2.31 -5.16
CA ILE A 99 -3.66 -1.51 -6.12
C ILE A 99 -2.92 -1.53 -7.45
N SER A 100 -3.66 -1.86 -8.50
CA SER A 100 -3.21 -1.93 -9.88
C SER A 100 -3.82 -0.80 -10.71
N LYS A 101 -3.02 -0.19 -11.59
CA LYS A 101 -3.49 0.81 -12.56
C LYS A 101 -4.45 0.21 -13.59
N ALA A 102 -4.32 -1.09 -13.89
CA ALA A 102 -5.21 -1.76 -14.82
C ALA A 102 -6.63 -1.89 -14.23
N ILE A 103 -7.65 -1.69 -15.06
CA ILE A 103 -9.05 -1.60 -14.64
C ILE A 103 -9.76 -2.94 -14.87
N ARG A 104 -10.45 -3.44 -13.83
CA ARG A 104 -11.31 -4.64 -13.87
C ARG A 104 -10.59 -5.89 -14.39
N THR A 105 -9.34 -6.08 -13.99
CA THR A 105 -8.56 -7.26 -14.36
C THR A 105 -8.76 -8.39 -13.34
N TYR A 106 -8.73 -9.63 -13.80
CA TYR A 106 -8.77 -10.81 -12.91
C TYR A 106 -7.39 -11.12 -12.31
N THR A 107 -6.33 -10.81 -13.06
CA THR A 107 -4.94 -10.97 -12.62
C THR A 107 -4.31 -9.61 -12.34
N ILE A 108 -3.29 -9.62 -11.48
CA ILE A 108 -2.49 -8.42 -11.19
C ILE A 108 -1.83 -7.95 -12.50
N GLN A 109 -2.06 -6.69 -12.83
CA GLN A 109 -1.46 -5.99 -13.98
C GLN A 109 -1.11 -4.57 -13.55
N ALA A 110 0.06 -4.07 -13.95
CA ALA A 110 0.50 -2.72 -13.60
C ALA A 110 0.32 -2.35 -12.09
N PRO A 111 0.77 -3.16 -11.11
CA PRO A 111 0.72 -2.81 -9.69
C PRO A 111 1.44 -1.49 -9.41
N ILE A 112 0.78 -0.57 -8.72
CA ILE A 112 1.27 0.79 -8.43
C ILE A 112 1.39 1.08 -6.94
N PHE A 113 0.68 0.33 -6.10
CA PHE A 113 0.71 0.50 -4.66
C PHE A 113 0.59 -0.84 -3.93
N ALA A 114 1.42 -1.04 -2.91
CA ALA A 114 1.40 -2.22 -2.05
C ALA A 114 1.09 -1.81 -0.60
N LEU A 115 0.11 -2.46 0.03
CA LEU A 115 -0.23 -2.22 1.43
C LEU A 115 -0.03 -3.50 2.22
N VAL A 116 0.78 -3.40 3.27
CA VAL A 116 1.08 -4.48 4.20
C VAL A 116 0.39 -4.21 5.53
N GLU A 117 -0.29 -5.24 6.03
CA GLU A 117 -0.83 -5.21 7.38
C GLU A 117 0.28 -5.52 8.39
N ALA A 118 0.49 -4.63 9.35
CA ALA A 118 1.51 -4.79 10.36
C ALA A 118 1.16 -5.94 11.31
N LYS A 119 1.88 -7.03 11.17
CA LYS A 119 1.79 -8.17 12.09
C LYS A 119 2.19 -7.75 13.49
N GLN A 120 1.47 -8.26 14.48
CA GLN A 120 1.64 -7.93 15.91
C GLN A 120 1.52 -6.42 16.22
N ASN A 121 0.91 -5.62 15.33
CA ASN A 121 0.74 -4.18 15.44
C ASN A 121 2.05 -3.36 15.44
N ILE A 122 3.18 -3.93 14.98
CA ILE A 122 4.47 -3.25 14.92
C ILE A 122 4.78 -2.85 13.48
N ILE A 123 4.62 -1.57 13.16
CA ILE A 123 4.81 -1.04 11.79
C ILE A 123 6.26 -1.21 11.32
N GLU A 124 7.22 -0.92 12.18
CA GLU A 124 8.64 -0.87 11.85
C GLU A 124 9.16 -2.23 11.36
N ASN A 125 8.63 -3.32 11.92
CA ASN A 125 9.03 -4.68 11.56
C ASN A 125 8.53 -5.11 10.17
N ASN A 126 7.48 -4.46 9.65
CA ASN A 126 6.83 -4.85 8.41
C ASN A 126 7.23 -3.95 7.22
N MET A 127 8.01 -2.89 7.45
CA MET A 127 8.53 -2.04 6.36
C MET A 127 9.37 -2.83 5.36
N GLY A 128 10.19 -3.78 5.83
CA GLY A 128 11.01 -4.60 4.94
C GLY A 128 10.19 -5.44 3.96
N GLN A 129 9.09 -6.03 4.43
CA GLN A 129 8.15 -6.76 3.58
C GLN A 129 7.50 -5.82 2.57
N CYS A 130 7.02 -4.65 3.00
CA CYS A 130 6.38 -3.67 2.13
C CYS A 130 7.33 -3.20 1.01
N VAL A 131 8.57 -2.83 1.35
CA VAL A 131 9.57 -2.44 0.36
C VAL A 131 9.90 -3.58 -0.60
N ALA A 132 9.94 -4.83 -0.13
CA ALA A 132 10.16 -5.98 -0.99
C ALA A 132 9.00 -6.19 -1.97
N GLN A 133 7.74 -6.02 -1.53
CA GLN A 133 6.57 -6.06 -2.42
C GLN A 133 6.57 -4.90 -3.43
N MET A 134 6.99 -3.69 -3.01
CA MET A 134 7.16 -2.55 -3.92
C MET A 134 8.24 -2.81 -4.99
N MET A 135 9.36 -3.44 -4.61
CA MET A 135 10.39 -3.90 -5.56
C MET A 135 9.84 -4.97 -6.51
N GLY A 136 9.05 -5.92 -5.99
CA GLY A 136 8.34 -6.92 -6.79
C GLY A 136 7.44 -6.28 -7.83
N ALA A 137 6.59 -5.33 -7.42
CA ALA A 137 5.71 -4.59 -8.32
C ALA A 137 6.49 -3.83 -9.41
N MET A 138 7.58 -3.14 -9.06
CA MET A 138 8.42 -2.44 -10.03
C MET A 138 9.04 -3.40 -11.06
N ILE A 139 9.57 -4.55 -10.63
CA ILE A 139 10.19 -5.54 -11.53
C ILE A 139 9.13 -6.23 -12.39
N PHE A 140 7.96 -6.55 -11.82
CA PHE A 140 6.82 -7.10 -12.56
C PHE A 140 6.38 -6.13 -13.68
N ASN A 141 6.25 -4.85 -13.38
CA ASN A 141 5.92 -3.82 -14.36
C ASN A 141 6.95 -3.74 -15.49
N GLN A 142 8.24 -3.84 -15.16
CA GLN A 142 9.31 -3.89 -16.15
C GLN A 142 9.24 -5.14 -17.03
N SER A 143 8.97 -6.33 -16.46
CA SER A 143 8.86 -7.57 -17.23
C SER A 143 7.66 -7.59 -18.17
N GLU A 144 6.59 -6.89 -17.82
CA GLU A 144 5.38 -6.74 -18.64
C GLU A 144 5.49 -5.59 -19.69
N ASN A 145 6.69 -5.02 -19.90
CA ASN A 145 6.94 -3.88 -20.80
C ASN A 145 6.09 -2.63 -20.48
N GLN A 146 5.71 -2.45 -19.22
CA GLN A 146 4.99 -1.27 -18.71
C GLN A 146 5.78 -0.68 -17.54
N PRO A 147 7.00 -0.16 -17.75
CA PRO A 147 7.83 0.30 -16.65
C PRO A 147 7.15 1.45 -15.89
N ILE A 148 6.90 1.24 -14.61
CA ILE A 148 6.42 2.26 -13.67
C ILE A 148 7.54 2.52 -12.67
N GLU A 149 8.16 3.69 -12.77
CA GLU A 149 9.39 4.03 -12.04
C GLU A 149 9.16 4.39 -10.57
N THR A 150 7.92 4.72 -10.23
CA THR A 150 7.50 5.04 -8.86
C THR A 150 6.45 4.03 -8.42
N ILE A 151 6.71 3.37 -7.28
CA ILE A 151 5.74 2.52 -6.59
C ILE A 151 5.52 3.09 -5.20
N PHE A 152 4.28 3.33 -4.81
CA PHE A 152 3.96 3.71 -3.44
C PHE A 152 3.69 2.48 -2.57
N GLY A 153 3.79 2.66 -1.26
CA GLY A 153 3.46 1.61 -0.33
C GLY A 153 2.97 2.14 1.00
N CYS A 154 2.36 1.27 1.78
CA CYS A 154 1.92 1.61 3.13
C CYS A 154 2.05 0.40 4.04
N VAL A 155 2.48 0.64 5.28
CA VAL A 155 2.35 -0.31 6.37
C VAL A 155 1.34 0.22 7.37
N THR A 156 0.33 -0.58 7.72
CA THR A 156 -0.73 -0.17 8.64
C THR A 156 -1.16 -1.27 9.59
N ASN A 157 -1.52 -0.91 10.82
CA ASN A 157 -2.23 -1.79 11.75
C ASN A 157 -3.72 -1.41 11.88
N GLY A 158 -4.28 -0.75 10.87
CA GLY A 158 -5.65 -0.20 10.88
C GLY A 158 -5.73 1.17 11.54
N GLU A 159 -5.05 1.36 12.68
CA GLU A 159 -5.06 2.61 13.46
C GLU A 159 -4.01 3.60 12.98
N VAL A 160 -2.81 3.13 12.64
CA VAL A 160 -1.67 3.96 12.25
C VAL A 160 -1.18 3.55 10.87
N TRP A 161 -0.98 4.53 10.00
CA TRP A 161 -0.60 4.37 8.60
C TRP A 161 0.74 5.04 8.35
N GLN A 162 1.71 4.27 7.88
CA GLN A 162 3.05 4.74 7.53
C GLN A 162 3.26 4.53 6.03
N PHE A 163 3.38 5.63 5.30
CA PHE A 163 3.53 5.60 3.84
C PHE A 163 5.00 5.58 3.41
N LEU A 164 5.23 5.00 2.24
CA LEU A 164 6.52 4.89 1.58
C LEU A 164 6.38 5.21 0.09
N LYS A 165 7.47 5.68 -0.52
CA LYS A 165 7.61 5.86 -1.97
C LYS A 165 8.93 5.25 -2.43
N LEU A 166 8.88 4.26 -3.31
CA LEU A 166 10.04 3.73 -4.01
C LEU A 166 10.12 4.42 -5.36
N GLU A 167 11.20 5.13 -5.61
CA GLU A 167 11.46 5.79 -6.89
C GLU A 167 12.91 5.50 -7.29
N ASN A 168 13.10 4.92 -8.46
CA ASN A 168 14.40 4.42 -8.92
C ASN A 168 15.02 3.42 -7.93
N LYS A 169 16.13 3.80 -7.27
CA LYS A 169 16.81 3.02 -6.24
C LYS A 169 16.71 3.66 -4.85
N THR A 170 15.75 4.55 -4.65
CA THR A 170 15.56 5.25 -3.38
C THR A 170 14.24 4.86 -2.77
N ILE A 171 14.29 4.34 -1.55
CA ILE A 171 13.11 4.18 -0.70
C ILE A 171 12.99 5.40 0.21
N LEU A 172 11.87 6.09 0.06
CA LEU A 172 11.47 7.22 0.87
C LEU A 172 10.46 6.74 1.89
N ILE A 173 10.72 7.01 3.16
CA ILE A 173 9.78 6.75 4.26
C ILE A 173 9.19 8.10 4.67
N ASP A 174 7.86 8.20 4.73
CA ASP A 174 7.24 9.46 5.13
C ASP A 174 7.63 9.81 6.56
N ALA A 175 8.04 11.05 6.78
CA ALA A 175 8.36 11.56 8.11
C ALA A 175 7.14 11.60 9.03
N LYS A 176 5.93 11.61 8.46
CA LYS A 176 4.66 11.60 9.18
C LYS A 176 4.04 10.21 9.25
N LYS A 177 3.45 9.90 10.40
CA LYS A 177 2.48 8.81 10.58
C LYS A 177 1.08 9.42 10.60
N TYR A 178 0.13 8.72 10.00
CA TYR A 178 -1.28 9.14 9.93
C TYR A 178 -2.12 8.21 10.79
N PHE A 179 -3.17 8.75 11.39
CA PHE A 179 -3.98 8.05 12.39
C PHE A 179 -5.43 7.96 11.91
N LEU A 180 -6.10 6.86 12.25
CA LEU A 180 -7.47 6.56 11.81
C LEU A 180 -8.49 7.60 12.30
N ASP A 181 -8.22 8.26 13.43
CA ASP A 181 -9.02 9.37 13.94
C ASP A 181 -8.99 10.62 13.04
N ASN A 182 -8.01 10.71 12.13
CA ASN A 182 -7.93 11.70 11.06
C ASN A 182 -8.04 11.05 9.68
N LEU A 183 -9.11 10.26 9.50
CA LEU A 183 -9.36 9.48 8.29
C LEU A 183 -9.40 10.33 7.00
N GLU A 184 -9.94 11.55 7.03
CA GLU A 184 -9.94 12.44 5.86
C GLU A 184 -8.53 12.75 5.34
N GLN A 185 -7.56 12.82 6.25
CA GLN A 185 -6.15 13.03 5.89
C GLN A 185 -5.56 11.77 5.26
N ILE A 186 -5.88 10.57 5.78
CA ILE A 186 -5.47 9.29 5.18
C ILE A 186 -6.05 9.19 3.76
N LEU A 187 -7.33 9.49 3.59
CA LEU A 187 -7.98 9.52 2.27
C LEU A 187 -7.32 10.56 1.35
N GLY A 188 -6.94 11.73 1.88
CA GLY A 188 -6.19 12.75 1.12
C GLY A 188 -4.81 12.25 0.65
N VAL A 189 -4.08 11.51 1.48
CA VAL A 189 -2.80 10.89 1.09
C VAL A 189 -3.02 9.84 0.00
N LEU A 190 -3.98 8.93 0.20
CA LEU A 190 -4.32 7.91 -0.79
C LEU A 190 -4.77 8.56 -2.11
N GLN A 191 -5.55 9.64 -2.06
CA GLN A 191 -5.96 10.38 -3.26
C GLN A 191 -4.76 10.98 -3.98
N THR A 192 -3.83 11.60 -3.25
CA THR A 192 -2.58 12.14 -3.82
C THR A 192 -1.78 11.04 -4.54
N ILE A 193 -1.75 9.82 -4.00
CA ILE A 193 -1.11 8.66 -4.62
C ILE A 193 -1.85 8.26 -5.91
N ILE A 194 -3.18 8.19 -5.91
CA ILE A 194 -3.95 7.82 -7.09
C ILE A 194 -3.84 8.88 -8.21
N ASP A 195 -3.89 10.17 -7.83
CA ASP A 195 -3.76 11.30 -8.77
C ASP A 195 -2.40 11.28 -9.48
N PHE A 196 -1.32 10.94 -8.76
CA PHE A 196 0.02 10.81 -9.32
C PHE A 196 0.08 9.91 -10.58
N TYR A 197 -0.72 8.84 -10.62
CA TYR A 197 -0.77 7.91 -11.76
C TYR A 197 -1.79 8.28 -12.83
N SER A 198 -2.72 9.18 -12.50
CA SER A 198 -3.74 9.70 -13.40
C SER A 198 -3.23 10.87 -14.24
N GLU A 199 -2.32 11.68 -13.68
CA GLU A 199 -1.68 12.82 -14.36
C GLU A 199 -0.55 12.41 -15.34
N GLN A 200 -0.09 11.16 -15.27
CA GLN A 200 0.96 10.61 -16.15
C GLN A 200 0.41 9.77 -17.32
N ALA A 201 -0.89 9.83 -17.58
CA ALA A 201 -1.57 9.09 -18.64
C ALA A 201 -1.73 9.92 -19.93
#